data_AF-A0A4P2PVY8-F1
#
_entry.id   AF-A0A4P2PVY8-F1
#
_cell.length_a   1.000
_cell.length_b   1.000
_cell.length_c   1.000
_cell.angle_alpha   90.00
_cell.angle_beta   90.00
_cell.angle_gamma   90.00
#
_symmetry.space_group_name_H-M   'P 1'
#
loop_
_entity.id
_entity.type
_entity.pdbx_description
1 polymer ?
#
loop_
_entity_poly.entity_id
_entity_poly.type
_entity_poly.pdbx_seq_one_letter_code
_entity_poly.pdbx_strand_id
1 'polypeptide(L)'
;MLLLYRLLSKKLAYPVPFRPAKYGVFFRGTPVEGFDLGDEGPEEERRAMARQVLVHHSAPPDEAVLELTTTQPEDRVLIAQVEARRTLKDTASRVLSLARGEGAPLDPEDQLAIPCVDMAITRNYRELAGRKLKNAGARGFVVSEAQQDIQLRLDARGAEVKSSAHLGVACAAPPRAFYFTCPFVVLLVRRRSDEPYLVVWVQTPELLIPLAAPAGGSP
;
A
#
# COMPACT_ATOMS: atom_id res chain seq x y z
N MET A 1 -8.32 21.60 30.56
CA MET A 1 -8.25 21.65 29.09
C MET A 1 -7.32 20.54 28.64
N LEU A 2 -7.63 19.80 27.58
CA LEU A 2 -6.82 18.65 27.13
C LEU A 2 -6.83 18.58 25.60
N LEU A 3 -5.67 18.83 24.99
CA LEU A 3 -5.41 18.57 23.57
C LEU A 3 -5.05 17.10 23.40
N LEU A 4 -5.77 16.41 22.51
CA LEU A 4 -5.42 15.06 22.05
C LEU A 4 -4.80 15.16 20.66
N TYR A 5 -3.47 15.10 20.60
CA TYR A 5 -2.70 15.09 19.36
C TYR A 5 -2.14 13.70 19.09
N ARG A 6 -2.27 13.21 17.85
CA ARG A 6 -1.62 11.97 17.41
C ARG A 6 -1.12 12.08 15.98
N LEU A 7 0.20 12.11 15.81
CA LEU A 7 0.85 11.84 14.54
C LEU A 7 1.02 10.32 14.35
N LEU A 8 0.60 9.80 13.20
CA LEU A 8 1.07 8.51 12.71
C LEU A 8 2.14 8.75 11.65
N SER A 9 3.40 8.57 12.04
CA SER A 9 4.55 8.50 11.13
C SER A 9 5.28 7.18 11.41
N LYS A 10 5.50 6.39 10.36
CA LYS A 10 6.24 5.13 10.46
C LYS A 10 6.96 4.81 9.16
N LYS A 11 8.26 4.56 9.26
CA LYS A 11 9.11 4.18 8.11
C LYS A 11 9.19 2.66 8.04
N LEU A 12 8.58 2.10 7.00
CA LEU A 12 8.63 0.68 6.67
C LEU A 12 9.45 0.56 5.38
N ALA A 13 10.60 -0.11 5.44
CA ALA A 13 11.46 -0.32 4.27
C ALA A 13 11.44 -1.81 3.88
N TYR A 14 11.63 -2.10 2.60
CA TYR A 14 11.74 -3.47 2.12
C TYR A 14 13.14 -4.06 2.39
N PRO A 15 13.28 -5.38 2.60
CA PRO A 15 14.57 -6.06 2.62
C PRO A 15 15.38 -5.84 1.33
N VAL A 16 14.70 -5.88 0.17
CA VAL A 16 15.24 -5.51 -1.14
C VAL A 16 14.34 -4.43 -1.74
N PRO A 17 14.85 -3.25 -2.15
CA PRO A 17 14.03 -2.26 -2.83
C PRO A 17 13.41 -2.81 -4.11
N PHE A 18 12.13 -2.49 -4.36
CA PHE A 18 11.50 -2.69 -5.67
C PHE A 18 12.05 -1.70 -6.70
N ARG A 19 11.73 -1.93 -7.97
CA ARG A 19 12.12 -1.00 -9.04
C ARG A 19 10.97 -0.05 -9.39
N PRO A 20 11.25 1.24 -9.65
CA PRO A 20 10.23 2.15 -10.16
C PRO A 20 9.75 1.73 -11.54
N ALA A 21 8.43 1.66 -11.70
CA ALA A 21 7.79 1.23 -12.94
C ALA A 21 8.07 2.24 -14.04
N LYS A 22 8.81 1.83 -15.07
CA LYS A 22 9.34 2.72 -16.11
C LYS A 22 8.28 3.56 -16.81
N TYR A 23 7.11 2.96 -17.05
CA TYR A 23 5.97 3.60 -17.72
C TYR A 23 4.87 4.05 -16.74
N GLY A 24 5.16 4.01 -15.44
CA GLY A 24 4.18 4.23 -14.38
C GLY A 24 3.11 3.13 -14.32
N VAL A 25 2.00 3.46 -13.66
CA VAL A 25 0.77 2.66 -13.63
C VAL A 25 -0.38 3.51 -14.14
N PHE A 26 -1.26 2.96 -14.98
CA PHE A 26 -2.46 3.64 -15.45
C PHE A 26 -3.62 3.45 -14.46
N PHE A 27 -3.52 4.10 -13.29
CA PHE A 27 -4.58 4.07 -12.28
C PHE A 27 -5.83 4.76 -12.81
N ARG A 28 -6.88 3.98 -13.11
CA ARG A 28 -8.14 4.43 -13.72
C ARG A 28 -7.95 5.24 -15.00
N GLY A 29 -6.90 4.93 -15.77
CA GLY A 29 -6.51 5.66 -16.98
C GLY A 29 -5.67 6.92 -16.74
N THR A 30 -5.41 7.32 -15.49
CA THR A 30 -4.47 8.38 -15.13
C THR A 30 -3.06 7.79 -14.94
N PRO A 31 -2.02 8.29 -15.63
CA PRO A 31 -0.65 7.83 -15.42
C PRO A 31 -0.09 8.37 -14.10
N VAL A 32 0.30 7.46 -13.22
CA VAL A 32 0.94 7.74 -11.92
C VAL A 32 2.28 7.02 -11.83
N GLU A 33 3.20 7.49 -10.99
CA GLU A 33 4.36 6.67 -10.63
C GLU A 33 3.90 5.36 -9.98
N GLY A 34 4.73 4.33 -10.11
CA GLY A 34 4.52 3.06 -9.43
C GLY A 34 5.80 2.26 -9.33
N PHE A 35 5.66 1.00 -8.94
CA PHE A 35 6.77 0.07 -8.79
C PHE A 35 6.41 -1.37 -9.13
N ASP A 36 7.42 -2.10 -9.55
CA ASP A 36 7.37 -3.46 -10.08
C ASP A 36 8.61 -4.28 -9.66
N LEU A 37 8.74 -5.49 -10.20
CA LEU A 37 9.90 -6.36 -9.98
C LEU A 37 11.08 -6.04 -10.91
N GLY A 38 10.90 -5.19 -11.92
CA GLY A 38 11.85 -4.95 -13.01
C GLY A 38 12.07 -6.15 -13.92
N ASP A 39 12.06 -5.93 -15.24
CA ASP A 39 12.23 -7.00 -16.24
C ASP A 39 13.67 -7.13 -16.77
N GLU A 40 14.59 -6.32 -16.24
CA GLU A 40 16.01 -6.30 -16.60
C GLU A 40 16.92 -6.56 -15.38
N GLY A 41 18.21 -6.79 -15.59
CA GLY A 41 19.19 -6.99 -14.51
C GLY A 41 19.18 -8.40 -13.90
N PRO A 42 19.82 -8.61 -12.74
CA PRO A 42 20.07 -9.95 -12.20
C PRO A 42 18.78 -10.68 -11.80
N GLU A 43 18.64 -11.92 -12.28
CA GLU A 43 17.51 -12.80 -11.93
C GLU A 43 17.40 -13.01 -10.40
N GLU A 44 18.53 -13.03 -9.69
CA GLU A 44 18.58 -13.13 -8.24
C GLU A 44 17.91 -11.93 -7.53
N GLU A 45 18.10 -10.71 -8.04
CA GLU A 45 17.41 -9.51 -7.51
C GLU A 45 15.90 -9.62 -7.73
N ARG A 46 15.47 -9.99 -8.95
CA ARG A 46 14.06 -10.19 -9.29
C ARG A 46 13.42 -11.27 -8.41
N ARG A 47 14.12 -12.38 -8.21
CA ARG A 47 13.71 -13.48 -7.33
C ARG A 47 13.66 -13.06 -5.85
N ALA A 48 14.54 -12.16 -5.40
CA ALA A 48 14.50 -11.61 -4.04
C ALA A 48 13.33 -10.62 -3.86
N MET A 49 13.08 -9.73 -4.82
CA MET A 49 11.91 -8.85 -4.84
C MET A 49 10.58 -9.62 -4.89
N ALA A 50 10.50 -10.71 -5.64
CA ALA A 50 9.32 -11.57 -5.68
C ALA A 50 9.10 -12.28 -4.32
N ARG A 51 10.15 -12.83 -3.69
CA ARG A 51 10.07 -13.53 -2.40
C ARG A 51 9.53 -12.69 -1.24
N GLN A 52 9.70 -11.37 -1.26
CA GLN A 52 9.17 -10.46 -0.24
C GLN A 52 7.70 -10.06 -0.48
N VAL A 53 7.10 -10.42 -1.62
CA VAL A 53 5.67 -10.26 -1.90
C VAL A 53 4.97 -11.59 -1.63
N LEU A 54 4.03 -11.60 -0.68
CA LEU A 54 3.24 -12.79 -0.37
C LEU A 54 1.81 -12.63 -0.91
N VAL A 55 1.42 -13.49 -1.84
CA VAL A 55 0.08 -13.61 -2.38
C VAL A 55 -0.79 -14.38 -1.38
N HIS A 56 -1.69 -13.65 -0.70
CA HIS A 56 -2.70 -14.24 0.19
C HIS A 56 -3.98 -14.61 -0.57
N HIS A 57 -4.33 -13.83 -1.60
CA HIS A 57 -5.49 -14.09 -2.43
C HIS A 57 -5.29 -13.57 -3.85
N SER A 58 -5.86 -14.29 -4.82
CA SER A 58 -5.98 -13.88 -6.22
C SER A 58 -7.23 -14.54 -6.81
N ALA A 59 -8.09 -13.77 -7.46
CA ALA A 59 -9.27 -14.26 -8.18
C ALA A 59 -9.60 -13.34 -9.37
N PRO A 60 -10.05 -13.87 -10.53
CA PRO A 60 -10.48 -13.04 -11.66
C PRO A 60 -11.70 -12.17 -11.34
N PRO A 61 -11.87 -11.00 -12.00
CA PRO A 61 -10.97 -10.46 -13.02
C PRO A 61 -9.67 -9.90 -12.41
N ASP A 62 -9.76 -9.12 -11.34
CA ASP A 62 -8.62 -8.42 -10.74
C ASP A 62 -8.71 -8.32 -9.19
N GLU A 63 -9.28 -9.32 -8.50
CA GLU A 63 -9.26 -9.39 -7.03
C GLU A 63 -7.90 -9.92 -6.56
N ALA A 64 -7.20 -9.18 -5.70
CA ALA A 64 -5.90 -9.56 -5.16
C ALA A 64 -5.70 -9.08 -3.71
N VAL A 65 -5.02 -9.87 -2.89
CA VAL A 65 -4.49 -9.46 -1.58
C VAL A 65 -3.03 -9.88 -1.49
N LEU A 66 -2.14 -8.89 -1.40
CA LEU A 66 -0.71 -9.08 -1.27
C LEU A 66 -0.23 -8.53 0.09
N GLU A 67 0.77 -9.18 0.68
CA GLU A 67 1.57 -8.64 1.79
C GLU A 67 2.96 -8.27 1.26
N LEU A 68 3.37 -7.01 1.47
CA LEU A 68 4.72 -6.57 1.20
C LEU A 68 5.54 -6.71 2.48
N THR A 69 6.50 -7.63 2.48
CA THR A 69 7.37 -7.91 3.62
C THR A 69 8.32 -6.74 3.86
N THR A 70 8.45 -6.32 5.12
CA THR A 70 9.28 -5.17 5.50
C THR A 70 10.40 -5.58 6.46
N THR A 71 11.38 -4.70 6.67
CA THR A 71 12.42 -4.85 7.69
C THR A 71 11.90 -4.73 9.13
N GLN A 72 10.61 -4.44 9.33
CA GLN A 72 9.93 -4.43 10.62
C GLN A 72 9.03 -5.67 10.73
N PRO A 73 9.51 -6.80 11.30
CA PRO A 73 8.81 -8.09 11.24
C PRO A 73 7.48 -8.14 12.02
N GLU A 74 7.27 -7.22 12.96
CA GLU A 74 6.01 -7.10 13.70
C GLU A 74 4.93 -6.31 12.95
N ASP A 75 5.24 -5.73 11.78
CA ASP A 75 4.32 -4.96 10.93
C ASP A 75 4.06 -5.66 9.59
N ARG A 76 2.79 -5.67 9.18
CA ARG A 76 2.33 -6.13 7.86
C ARG A 76 1.87 -4.92 7.05
N VAL A 77 2.34 -4.82 5.81
CA VAL A 77 1.78 -3.93 4.79
C VAL A 77 0.94 -4.80 3.88
N LEU A 78 -0.38 -4.72 4.00
CA LEU A 78 -1.27 -5.39 3.04
C LEU A 78 -1.71 -4.37 1.99
N ILE A 79 -1.61 -4.75 0.72
CA ILE A 79 -2.22 -4.02 -0.40
C ILE A 79 -3.21 -4.94 -1.11
N ALA A 80 -4.41 -4.44 -1.34
CA ALA A 80 -5.50 -5.28 -1.83
C ALA A 80 -6.43 -4.53 -2.80
N GLN A 81 -6.64 -5.13 -3.97
CA GLN A 81 -7.68 -4.71 -4.91
C GLN A 81 -8.86 -5.66 -4.70
N VAL A 82 -9.94 -5.13 -4.13
CA VAL A 82 -11.14 -5.90 -3.73
C VAL A 82 -12.37 -5.04 -3.92
N GLU A 83 -13.54 -5.66 -4.09
CA GLU A 83 -14.80 -4.92 -4.10
C GLU A 83 -15.01 -4.15 -2.78
N ALA A 84 -15.34 -2.87 -2.90
CA ALA A 84 -15.67 -2.03 -1.76
C ALA A 84 -16.97 -2.52 -1.09
N ARG A 85 -16.91 -2.74 0.22
CA ARG A 85 -18.09 -3.06 1.03
C ARG A 85 -18.75 -1.79 1.56
N ARG A 86 -19.92 -1.96 2.20
CA ARG A 86 -20.75 -0.88 2.77
C ARG A 86 -19.97 0.10 3.66
N THR A 87 -18.95 -0.36 4.38
CA THR A 87 -18.04 0.52 5.12
C THR A 87 -16.58 0.14 4.89
N LEU A 88 -15.68 1.11 5.09
CA LEU A 88 -14.24 0.88 5.06
C LEU A 88 -13.78 -0.17 6.09
N LYS A 89 -14.48 -0.28 7.24
CA LYS A 89 -14.22 -1.34 8.22
C LYS A 89 -14.56 -2.71 7.65
N ASP A 90 -15.69 -2.86 6.97
CA ASP A 90 -16.10 -4.14 6.35
C ASP A 90 -15.12 -4.56 5.24
N THR A 91 -14.63 -3.61 4.43
CA THR A 91 -13.59 -3.85 3.42
C THR A 91 -12.28 -4.30 4.07
N ALA A 92 -11.82 -3.60 5.12
CA ALA A 92 -10.61 -3.97 5.85
C ALA A 92 -10.74 -5.36 6.51
N SER A 93 -11.88 -5.68 7.13
CA SER A 93 -12.16 -7.00 7.70
C SER A 93 -12.20 -8.10 6.64
N ARG A 94 -12.70 -7.83 5.42
CA ARG A 94 -12.62 -8.76 4.28
C ARG A 94 -11.16 -9.04 3.89
N VAL A 95 -10.34 -8.01 3.71
CA VAL A 95 -8.93 -8.18 3.35
C VAL A 95 -8.15 -8.91 4.45
N LEU A 96 -8.37 -8.57 5.72
CA LEU A 96 -7.78 -9.30 6.84
C LEU A 96 -8.24 -10.77 6.88
N SER A 97 -9.50 -11.07 6.53
CA SER A 97 -10.00 -12.45 6.49
C SER A 97 -9.34 -13.29 5.38
N LEU A 98 -8.97 -12.67 4.26
CA LEU A 98 -8.18 -13.28 3.19
C LEU A 98 -6.73 -13.50 3.62
N ALA A 99 -6.13 -12.52 4.29
CA ALA A 99 -4.75 -12.55 4.76
C ALA A 99 -4.55 -13.21 6.15
N ARG A 100 -5.40 -14.19 6.50
CA ARG A 100 -5.34 -14.97 7.76
C ARG A 100 -4.30 -16.09 7.73
N GLY A 101 -4.07 -16.68 6.56
CA GLY A 101 -3.10 -17.76 6.38
C GLY A 101 -1.68 -17.25 6.13
N GLU A 102 -0.78 -18.18 5.84
CA GLU A 102 0.49 -17.86 5.20
C GLU A 102 0.23 -17.60 3.71
N GLY A 103 0.71 -16.47 3.19
CA GLY A 103 0.65 -16.17 1.77
C GLY A 103 1.78 -16.88 1.03
N ALA A 104 1.51 -17.35 -0.19
CA ALA A 104 2.55 -17.93 -1.03
C ALA A 104 3.44 -16.81 -1.61
N PRO A 105 4.78 -16.97 -1.67
CA PRO A 105 5.62 -16.02 -2.39
C PRO A 105 5.13 -15.81 -3.83
N LEU A 106 5.27 -14.58 -4.33
CA LEU A 106 5.08 -14.26 -5.74
C LEU A 106 6.09 -15.05 -6.57
N ASP A 107 5.67 -15.57 -7.73
CA ASP A 107 6.61 -16.23 -8.63
C ASP A 107 7.47 -15.16 -9.33
N PRO A 108 8.78 -15.37 -9.55
CA PRO A 108 9.59 -14.43 -10.33
C PRO A 108 9.04 -14.14 -11.74
N GLU A 109 8.31 -15.06 -12.37
CA GLU A 109 7.69 -14.83 -13.69
C GLU A 109 6.39 -14.01 -13.61
N ASP A 110 5.71 -13.99 -12.46
CA ASP A 110 4.51 -13.16 -12.26
C ASP A 110 4.82 -11.67 -12.47
N GLN A 111 3.81 -10.92 -12.91
CA GLN A 111 3.89 -9.48 -13.14
C GLN A 111 3.25 -8.73 -11.97
N LEU A 112 3.87 -7.62 -11.56
CA LEU A 112 3.43 -6.78 -10.45
C LEU A 112 3.53 -5.31 -10.86
N ALA A 113 2.50 -4.51 -10.63
CA ALA A 113 2.60 -3.06 -10.74
C ALA A 113 1.72 -2.37 -9.69
N ILE A 114 2.35 -1.64 -8.76
CA ILE A 114 1.69 -0.95 -7.64
C ILE A 114 1.93 0.56 -7.76
N PRO A 115 0.89 1.41 -7.75
CA PRO A 115 1.05 2.87 -7.68
C PRO A 115 1.81 3.36 -6.44
N CYS A 116 2.65 4.37 -6.64
CA CYS A 116 3.28 5.10 -5.54
C CYS A 116 2.24 5.99 -4.84
N VAL A 117 2.13 5.85 -3.53
CA VAL A 117 1.24 6.65 -2.66
C VAL A 117 2.09 7.64 -1.89
N ASP A 118 1.75 8.93 -1.92
CA ASP A 118 2.32 9.93 -1.00
C ASP A 118 1.18 10.83 -0.52
N MET A 119 0.91 10.83 0.78
CA MET A 119 -0.17 11.60 1.38
C MET A 119 0.19 12.16 2.74
N ALA A 120 -0.26 13.40 2.97
CA ALA A 120 -0.32 14.04 4.28
C ALA A 120 -1.76 14.48 4.54
N ILE A 121 -2.42 13.89 5.54
CA ILE A 121 -3.82 14.14 5.88
C ILE A 121 -3.93 14.51 7.36
N THR A 122 -4.41 15.73 7.63
CA THR A 122 -4.83 16.18 8.96
C THR A 122 -6.32 15.99 9.11
N ARG A 123 -6.76 15.24 10.14
CA ARG A 123 -8.17 15.09 10.52
C ARG A 123 -8.44 15.68 11.90
N ASN A 124 -9.37 16.63 11.95
CA ASN A 124 -9.86 17.24 13.18
C ASN A 124 -11.18 16.57 13.60
N TYR A 125 -11.15 15.84 14.72
CA TYR A 125 -12.28 15.12 15.29
C TYR A 125 -13.15 16.06 16.14
N ARG A 126 -13.87 16.98 15.48
CA ARG A 126 -14.79 17.93 16.13
C ARG A 126 -15.88 17.23 16.95
N GLU A 127 -16.24 15.99 16.59
CA GLU A 127 -17.16 15.12 17.32
C GLU A 127 -16.67 14.66 18.72
N LEU A 128 -15.36 14.74 18.96
CA LEU A 128 -14.71 14.44 20.24
C LEU A 128 -14.50 15.69 21.11
N ALA A 129 -14.43 16.88 20.51
CA ALA A 129 -14.35 18.14 21.26
C ALA A 129 -15.57 18.32 22.18
N GLY A 130 -15.34 18.84 23.39
CA GLY A 130 -16.37 18.97 24.43
C GLY A 130 -16.77 17.67 25.14
N ARG A 131 -16.28 16.49 24.71
CA ARG A 131 -16.57 15.22 25.38
C ARG A 131 -15.76 15.06 26.67
N LYS A 132 -16.41 14.57 27.73
CA LYS A 132 -15.78 14.21 29.01
C LYS A 132 -15.12 12.84 28.94
N LEU A 133 -13.89 12.73 29.44
CA LEU A 133 -13.23 11.43 29.61
C LEU A 133 -13.89 10.64 30.75
N LYS A 134 -14.13 9.35 30.52
CA LYS A 134 -14.78 8.43 31.49
C LYS A 134 -13.78 7.62 32.33
N ASN A 135 -12.52 7.59 31.89
CA ASN A 135 -11.41 6.81 32.46
C ASN A 135 -11.19 7.21 33.92
N ALA A 136 -10.94 6.24 34.81
CA ALA A 136 -10.91 6.48 36.27
C ALA A 136 -9.94 7.62 36.68
N GLY A 137 -8.72 7.62 36.15
CA GLY A 137 -7.70 8.66 36.40
C GLY A 137 -7.87 9.98 35.63
N ALA A 138 -8.92 10.12 34.80
CA ALA A 138 -9.17 11.32 33.98
C ALA A 138 -10.61 11.84 34.10
N ARG A 139 -11.37 11.40 35.13
CA ARG A 139 -12.73 11.90 35.38
C ARG A 139 -12.68 13.41 35.64
N GLY A 140 -13.51 14.16 34.90
CA GLY A 140 -13.56 15.62 34.97
C GLY A 140 -12.81 16.34 33.84
N PHE A 141 -11.88 15.66 33.16
CA PHE A 141 -11.23 16.24 31.98
C PHE A 141 -12.17 16.24 30.77
N VAL A 142 -12.13 17.34 30.03
CA VAL A 142 -12.85 17.56 28.77
C VAL A 142 -11.82 17.66 27.65
N VAL A 143 -12.04 16.93 26.56
CA VAL A 143 -11.28 17.07 25.32
C VAL A 143 -11.59 18.45 24.74
N SER A 144 -10.59 19.34 24.68
CA SER A 144 -10.77 20.64 24.02
C SER A 144 -10.63 20.52 22.51
N GLU A 145 -9.70 19.68 22.07
CA GLU A 145 -9.40 19.45 20.66
C GLU A 145 -8.84 18.03 20.48
N ALA A 146 -9.12 17.44 19.33
CA ALA A 146 -8.63 16.13 18.94
C ALA A 146 -8.21 16.16 17.46
N GLN A 147 -6.89 16.18 17.22
CA GLN A 147 -6.29 16.20 15.89
C GLN A 147 -5.47 14.93 15.66
N GLN A 148 -5.62 14.36 14.48
CA GLN A 148 -4.77 13.29 13.98
C GLN A 148 -4.11 13.71 12.68
N ASP A 149 -2.78 13.63 12.64
CA ASP A 149 -2.01 13.79 11.41
C ASP A 149 -1.55 12.40 10.93
N ILE A 150 -1.71 12.15 9.64
CA ILE A 150 -1.32 10.91 8.97
C ILE A 150 -0.37 11.28 7.85
N GLN A 151 0.86 10.77 7.89
CA GLN A 151 1.77 10.83 6.76
C GLN A 151 2.07 9.39 6.32
N LEU A 152 1.68 9.06 5.08
CA LEU A 152 1.93 7.75 4.47
C LEU A 152 2.65 7.97 3.14
N ARG A 153 3.78 7.28 2.99
CA ARG A 153 4.50 7.16 1.73
C ARG A 153 4.79 5.69 1.44
N LEU A 154 4.40 5.25 0.26
CA LEU A 154 4.62 3.92 -0.31
C LEU A 154 5.20 4.12 -1.69
N ASP A 155 6.50 3.84 -1.88
CA ASP A 155 7.18 3.90 -3.16
C ASP A 155 8.05 2.65 -3.33
N ALA A 156 8.65 2.43 -4.51
CA ALA A 156 9.47 1.24 -4.75
C ALA A 156 10.62 1.06 -3.73
N ARG A 157 11.11 2.18 -3.19
CA ARG A 157 12.54 2.41 -3.13
C ARG A 157 13.09 2.70 -1.74
N GLY A 158 12.82 3.91 -1.27
CA GLY A 158 13.87 4.76 -0.65
C GLY A 158 14.96 5.45 -1.54
N ALA A 159 15.21 5.13 -2.84
CA ALA A 159 16.18 5.77 -3.81
C ALA A 159 16.23 5.16 -5.28
N GLU A 160 16.64 5.91 -6.35
CA GLU A 160 16.48 5.72 -7.85
C GLU A 160 17.33 4.61 -8.57
N VAL A 161 17.22 4.19 -9.88
CA VAL A 161 16.22 4.08 -11.01
C VAL A 161 16.92 3.51 -12.31
N LYS A 162 16.25 2.72 -13.20
CA LYS A 162 16.38 2.65 -14.71
C LYS A 162 15.74 1.39 -15.40
N SER A 163 14.98 1.58 -16.50
CA SER A 163 14.74 0.68 -17.69
C SER A 163 14.17 -0.78 -17.57
N SER A 164 13.69 -1.47 -18.65
CA SER A 164 13.37 -1.04 -20.05
C SER A 164 12.05 -1.57 -20.69
N ALA A 165 11.97 -2.75 -21.34
CA ALA A 165 10.75 -3.22 -22.09
C ALA A 165 10.69 -4.74 -22.36
N HIS A 166 9.50 -5.32 -22.42
CA HIS A 166 9.24 -6.77 -22.55
C HIS A 166 9.33 -7.35 -23.96
N LEU A 167 9.85 -8.58 -24.05
CA LEU A 167 9.40 -9.61 -25.00
C LEU A 167 9.84 -11.00 -24.49
N GLY A 168 8.88 -11.89 -24.23
CA GLY A 168 9.16 -13.25 -23.77
C GLY A 168 7.91 -14.14 -23.87
N VAL A 169 8.06 -15.33 -24.46
CA VAL A 169 7.02 -16.35 -24.61
C VAL A 169 7.54 -17.65 -24.03
N ALA A 170 6.81 -18.27 -23.10
CA ALA A 170 7.10 -19.60 -22.58
C ALA A 170 5.80 -20.37 -22.30
N CYS A 171 5.84 -21.69 -22.50
CA CYS A 171 4.70 -22.58 -22.35
C CYS A 171 4.56 -23.10 -20.92
N ALA A 172 3.83 -22.36 -20.10
CA ALA A 172 3.22 -22.83 -18.85
C ALA A 172 1.78 -22.30 -18.77
N ALA A 173 1.08 -22.50 -17.64
CA ALA A 173 -0.06 -21.63 -17.33
C ALA A 173 0.45 -20.17 -17.33
N PRO A 174 -0.26 -19.21 -17.95
CA PRO A 174 0.28 -17.87 -18.14
C PRO A 174 0.62 -17.23 -16.79
N PRO A 175 1.77 -16.52 -16.66
CA PRO A 175 2.14 -15.85 -15.42
C PRO A 175 1.03 -14.94 -14.91
N ARG A 176 0.83 -14.89 -13.60
CA ARG A 176 -0.24 -14.07 -13.01
C ARG A 176 0.15 -12.61 -13.11
N ALA A 177 -0.84 -11.74 -13.29
CA ALA A 177 -0.65 -10.31 -13.34
C ALA A 177 -1.35 -9.63 -12.17
N PHE A 178 -0.60 -8.85 -11.39
CA PHE A 178 -1.08 -8.10 -10.23
C PHE A 178 -0.91 -6.60 -10.49
N TYR A 179 -1.83 -6.04 -11.29
CA TYR A 179 -1.83 -4.63 -11.66
C TYR A 179 -2.86 -3.85 -10.84
N PHE A 180 -2.39 -2.95 -9.98
CA PHE A 180 -3.25 -2.11 -9.13
C PHE A 180 -3.72 -0.86 -9.89
N THR A 181 -4.49 -1.08 -10.96
CA THR A 181 -5.03 -0.06 -11.85
C THR A 181 -6.43 0.43 -11.45
N CYS A 182 -7.10 -0.28 -10.53
CA CYS A 182 -8.43 0.06 -10.00
C CYS A 182 -8.34 0.41 -8.50
N PRO A 183 -9.41 0.95 -7.89
CA PRO A 183 -9.40 1.31 -6.48
C PRO A 183 -8.93 0.18 -5.56
N PHE A 184 -8.01 0.50 -4.65
CA PHE A 184 -7.36 -0.46 -3.76
C PHE A 184 -7.28 0.04 -2.33
N VAL A 185 -7.07 -0.88 -1.38
CA VAL A 185 -6.85 -0.57 0.04
C VAL A 185 -5.42 -0.87 0.44
N VAL A 186 -4.83 0.03 1.23
CA VAL A 186 -3.60 -0.21 1.99
C VAL A 186 -3.98 -0.38 3.47
N LEU A 187 -3.53 -1.48 4.08
CA LEU A 187 -3.65 -1.72 5.52
C LEU A 187 -2.27 -1.80 6.15
N LEU A 188 -2.07 -1.07 7.25
CA LEU A 188 -0.94 -1.30 8.15
C LEU A 188 -1.45 -1.99 9.42
N VAL A 189 -0.91 -3.18 9.68
CA VAL A 189 -1.38 -4.10 10.73
C VAL A 189 -0.19 -4.53 11.58
N ARG A 190 -0.35 -4.70 12.90
CA ARG A 190 0.65 -5.43 13.68
C ARG A 190 0.36 -6.93 13.59
N ARG A 191 1.39 -7.78 13.46
CA ARG A 191 1.22 -9.25 13.34
C ARG A 191 0.38 -9.87 14.47
N ARG A 192 0.41 -9.27 15.66
CA ARG A 192 -0.34 -9.71 16.86
C ARG A 192 -1.61 -8.90 17.11
N SER A 193 -2.25 -8.34 16.08
CA SER A 193 -3.45 -7.52 16.22
C SER A 193 -4.47 -7.82 15.12
N ASP A 194 -5.73 -8.03 15.54
CA ASP A 194 -6.86 -8.26 14.65
C ASP A 194 -7.40 -6.98 13.99
N GLU A 195 -6.96 -5.80 14.44
CA GLU A 195 -7.36 -4.51 13.88
C GLU A 195 -6.16 -3.77 13.23
N PRO A 196 -6.35 -3.16 12.06
CA PRO A 196 -5.33 -2.37 11.40
C PRO A 196 -5.16 -1.03 12.14
N TYR A 197 -3.93 -0.56 12.30
CA TYR A 197 -3.67 0.76 12.88
C TYR A 197 -3.72 1.89 11.84
N LEU A 198 -3.73 1.55 10.54
CA LEU A 198 -4.05 2.44 9.44
C LEU A 198 -4.83 1.68 8.36
N VAL A 199 -5.87 2.33 7.81
CA VAL A 199 -6.62 1.88 6.63
C VAL A 199 -6.73 3.05 5.67
N VAL A 200 -6.32 2.86 4.42
CA VAL A 200 -6.40 3.87 3.36
C VAL A 200 -7.10 3.25 2.15
N TRP A 201 -8.20 3.86 1.71
CA TRP A 201 -8.89 3.52 0.47
C TRP A 201 -8.47 4.49 -0.64
N VAL A 202 -7.68 4.01 -1.58
CA VAL A 202 -7.21 4.78 -2.74
C VAL A 202 -8.20 4.56 -3.88
N GLN A 203 -9.03 5.56 -4.15
CA GLN A 203 -10.08 5.51 -5.19
C GLN A 203 -9.90 6.53 -6.33
N THR A 204 -9.06 7.53 -6.08
CA THR A 204 -8.82 8.69 -6.94
C THR A 204 -7.31 9.02 -6.93
N PRO A 205 -6.76 9.62 -8.00
CA PRO A 205 -5.32 9.73 -8.19
C PRO A 205 -4.64 10.83 -7.36
N GLU A 206 -5.36 11.68 -6.63
CA GLU A 206 -4.76 12.78 -5.84
C GLU A 206 -4.02 12.29 -4.59
N LEU A 207 -4.13 11.00 -4.27
CA LEU A 207 -3.37 10.30 -3.23
C LEU A 207 -2.14 9.58 -3.79
N LEU A 208 -1.92 9.66 -5.11
CA LEU A 208 -0.86 8.99 -5.85
C LEU A 208 0.12 10.03 -6.40
N ILE A 209 1.38 9.62 -6.58
CA ILE A 209 2.39 10.50 -7.19
C ILE A 209 2.13 10.56 -8.71
N PRO A 210 1.88 11.73 -9.32
CA PRO A 210 1.69 11.82 -10.78
C PRO A 210 2.95 11.40 -11.53
N LEU A 211 2.81 10.68 -12.65
CA LEU A 211 3.97 10.31 -13.46
C LEU A 211 4.63 11.57 -14.03
N ALA A 212 5.88 11.83 -13.66
CA ALA A 212 6.63 12.97 -14.16
C ALA A 212 6.75 12.90 -15.70
N ALA A 213 6.47 14.03 -16.37
CA ALA A 213 6.71 14.14 -17.80
C ALA A 213 8.21 13.93 -18.09
N PRO A 214 8.59 13.22 -19.17
CA PRO A 214 9.99 13.04 -19.53
C PRO A 214 10.64 14.42 -19.75
N ALA A 215 11.78 14.65 -19.11
CA ALA A 215 12.43 15.95 -19.11
C ALA A 215 12.93 16.35 -20.50
N GLY A 216 12.17 17.22 -21.17
CA GLY A 216 12.66 18.12 -22.22
C GLY A 216 13.27 17.47 -23.46
N GLY A 217 12.48 16.71 -24.22
CA GLY A 217 12.70 16.61 -25.66
C GLY A 217 12.09 17.83 -26.37
N SER A 218 12.84 18.91 -26.53
CA SER A 218 12.45 19.99 -27.44
C SER A 218 12.50 19.52 -28.90
N PRO A 219 11.62 20.01 -29.79
CA PRO A 219 11.67 19.73 -31.23
C PRO A 219 12.89 20.35 -31.91
#